data_AF-G3MFI6-F1
#
_entry.id   AF-G3MFI6-F1
#
_cell.length_a   1.000
_cell.length_b   1.000
_cell.length_c   1.000
_cell.angle_alpha   90.00
_cell.angle_beta   90.00
_cell.angle_gamma   90.00
#
_symmetry.space_group_name_H-M   'P 1'
#
loop_
_entity.id
_entity.type
_entity.pdbx_description
1 polymer ?
#
loop_
_entity_poly.entity_id
_entity_poly.type
_entity_poly.pdbx_seq_one_letter_code
_entity_poly.pdbx_strand_id
1 'polypeptide(L)'
;MLMWFCFWGLISISSQEFVERGPAVYQQVYEDREDQSQKLLVIHDDYSLQLRKASVLADRVLLRNLRDEGITDRHVAGAHLERYLHEDVGLINATHRIDPVPLTERFTSGKAAHRISKIIVNEGIDGVADDGDILDEAATERILFPGGQLPENFTLELFFVSDYNHTKYFKQEENNLLEYIIVFTHAISLHLQRLTPPGFVSLTGIQATYTVRDPYIVLNEKGDILGHETVRRLGDLHGKNQTMRKVDALYLATPRDIVGKRGEGMTSDFLGFAFPGGVCTAWKFAIGEDLPGRYSGLPTAVHEIGHLLGCNHDGGKDAELCSPNLGFIMSPHAGGNRNYEFSSCSKSAIQTLLQERSAICLRENNTQRIVFSPNLAKKAGKVLNATDYCRSFFPNYHNVPHMKVMHEDNCSFRCPIQEKNGKQLYALLTAPNGTPCDENN
;
A
#
# COMPACT_ATOMS: atom_id res chain seq x y z
N MET A 1 75.48 21.76 1.65
CA MET A 1 75.33 20.44 1.00
C MET A 1 73.89 20.02 1.23
N LEU A 2 73.15 19.81 0.14
CA LEU A 2 71.73 19.47 0.14
C LEU A 2 71.47 18.15 0.86
N MET A 3 70.29 18.00 1.47
CA MET A 3 69.39 16.87 1.17
C MET A 3 68.00 17.13 1.78
N TRP A 4 67.05 17.40 0.89
CA TRP A 4 65.61 17.29 1.16
C TRP A 4 65.24 15.81 1.22
N PHE A 5 64.53 15.38 2.26
CA PHE A 5 63.77 14.14 2.25
C PHE A 5 62.27 14.49 2.30
N CYS A 6 61.61 14.35 1.16
CA CYS A 6 60.15 14.35 1.07
C CYS A 6 59.61 13.07 1.70
N PHE A 7 58.98 13.17 2.87
CA PHE A 7 58.11 12.11 3.38
C PHE A 7 56.72 12.28 2.74
N TRP A 8 56.41 11.44 1.75
CA TRP A 8 55.04 11.18 1.34
C TRP A 8 54.37 10.33 2.42
N GLY A 9 53.59 10.96 3.29
CA GLY A 9 52.63 10.25 4.12
C GLY A 9 51.42 9.86 3.28
N LEU A 10 51.36 8.60 2.86
CA LEU A 10 50.16 7.98 2.32
C LEU A 10 49.11 7.92 3.44
N ILE A 11 48.19 8.88 3.45
CA ILE A 11 46.92 8.72 4.18
C ILE A 11 46.09 7.76 3.34
N SER A 12 46.13 6.47 3.68
CA SER A 12 45.15 5.49 3.21
C SER A 12 43.80 5.84 3.82
N ILE A 13 43.06 6.76 3.19
CA ILE A 13 41.64 6.93 3.43
C ILE A 13 40.97 5.69 2.85
N SER A 14 40.41 4.88 3.74
CA SER A 14 39.52 3.77 3.41
C SER A 14 38.50 4.20 2.36
N SER A 15 38.60 3.64 1.16
CA SER A 15 37.74 3.96 0.02
C SER A 15 36.36 3.28 0.10
N GLN A 16 35.88 2.94 1.31
CA GLN A 16 34.63 2.23 1.53
C GLN A 16 33.45 3.13 1.97
N GLU A 17 33.68 4.41 2.27
CA GLU A 17 32.62 5.35 2.70
C GLU A 17 32.09 6.29 1.59
N PHE A 18 32.57 6.16 0.35
CA PHE A 18 32.39 7.19 -0.69
C PHE A 18 31.43 6.84 -1.84
N VAL A 19 30.58 5.81 -1.73
CA VAL A 19 29.82 5.29 -2.89
C VAL A 19 28.32 5.68 -2.94
N GLU A 20 27.71 6.29 -1.92
CA GLU A 20 26.23 6.49 -1.91
C GLU A 20 25.73 7.91 -1.62
N ARG A 21 26.52 8.97 -1.85
CA ARG A 21 26.03 10.36 -1.62
C ARG A 21 25.86 11.09 -2.95
N GLY A 22 24.61 11.14 -3.46
CA GLY A 22 24.26 12.01 -4.59
C GLY A 22 24.47 13.50 -4.28
N PRO A 23 24.56 14.36 -5.32
CA PRO A 23 24.86 15.78 -5.15
C PRO A 23 23.79 16.50 -4.31
N ALA A 24 24.21 17.54 -3.59
CA ALA A 24 23.28 18.44 -2.92
C ALA A 24 22.58 19.30 -3.98
N VAL A 25 21.25 19.36 -3.92
CA VAL A 25 20.40 20.09 -4.85
C VAL A 25 19.58 21.12 -4.09
N TYR A 26 19.33 22.27 -4.71
CA TYR A 26 18.56 23.34 -4.11
C TYR A 26 17.23 23.45 -4.83
N GLN A 27 16.16 23.06 -4.15
CA GLN A 27 14.83 23.16 -4.73
C GLN A 27 14.43 24.63 -4.95
N GLN A 28 14.03 24.92 -6.19
CA GLN A 28 13.21 26.08 -6.49
C GLN A 28 11.87 25.56 -6.97
N VAL A 29 10.86 25.74 -6.12
CA VAL A 29 9.46 25.46 -6.43
C VAL A 29 8.86 26.74 -6.98
N TYR A 30 8.44 26.69 -8.25
CA TYR A 30 7.66 27.76 -8.87
C TYR A 30 6.22 27.29 -9.00
N GLU A 31 5.27 28.09 -8.49
CA GLU A 31 3.85 27.84 -8.65
C GLU A 31 3.33 28.56 -9.89
N ASP A 32 2.55 27.85 -10.70
CA ASP A 32 1.86 28.47 -11.83
C ASP A 32 0.85 29.51 -11.30
N ARG A 33 0.77 30.66 -11.98
CA ARG A 33 -0.14 31.76 -11.60
C ARG A 33 -1.60 31.45 -11.91
N GLU A 34 -1.87 30.50 -12.80
CA GLU A 34 -3.22 30.10 -13.20
C GLU A 34 -3.67 28.79 -12.54
N ASP A 35 -2.74 27.89 -12.21
CA ASP A 35 -3.04 26.58 -11.60
C ASP A 35 -2.11 26.29 -10.41
N GLN A 36 -2.59 26.58 -9.19
CA GLN A 36 -1.86 26.36 -7.93
C GLN A 36 -1.50 24.88 -7.66
N SER A 37 -1.97 23.94 -8.49
CA SER A 37 -1.66 22.51 -8.36
C SER A 37 -0.39 22.06 -9.10
N GLN A 38 0.22 22.94 -9.90
CA GLN A 38 1.44 22.66 -10.66
C GLN A 38 2.63 23.40 -10.05
N LYS A 39 3.65 22.62 -9.69
CA LYS A 39 4.89 23.09 -9.09
C LYS A 39 6.05 22.70 -10.00
N LEU A 40 6.88 23.64 -10.45
CA LEU A 40 8.11 23.31 -11.16
C LEU A 40 9.24 23.18 -10.15
N LEU A 41 9.84 21.99 -10.04
CA LEU A 41 11.05 21.75 -9.25
C LEU A 41 12.28 21.85 -10.15
N VAL A 42 13.04 22.93 -10.01
CA VAL A 42 14.34 23.08 -10.70
C VAL A 42 15.44 22.47 -9.83
N ILE A 43 16.16 21.49 -10.38
CA ILE A 43 17.24 20.76 -9.69
C ILE A 43 18.62 21.33 -10.09
N HIS A 44 18.81 21.64 -11.37
CA HIS A 44 19.91 22.44 -11.92
C HIS A 44 19.46 23.17 -13.20
N ASP A 45 20.27 24.07 -13.75
CA ASP A 45 19.89 25.01 -14.83
C ASP A 45 19.28 24.35 -16.10
N ASP A 46 19.54 23.06 -16.30
CA ASP A 46 19.06 22.27 -17.47
C ASP A 46 18.12 21.11 -17.09
N TYR A 47 17.75 20.94 -15.81
CA TYR A 47 16.86 19.85 -15.37
C TYR A 47 15.82 20.35 -14.37
N SER A 48 14.57 20.30 -14.84
CA SER A 48 13.38 20.67 -14.06
C SER A 48 12.33 19.57 -14.14
N LEU A 49 11.64 19.33 -13.04
CA LEU A 49 10.52 18.41 -12.93
C LEU A 49 9.22 19.19 -12.76
N GLN A 50 8.24 18.93 -13.62
CA GLN A 50 6.90 19.46 -13.44
C GLN A 50 6.15 18.54 -12.48
N LEU A 51 6.01 18.99 -11.24
CA LEU A 51 5.25 18.31 -10.21
C LEU A 51 3.77 18.66 -10.40
N ARG A 52 2.93 17.63 -10.43
CA ARG A 52 1.48 17.76 -10.31
C ARG A 52 1.07 17.15 -8.99
N LYS A 53 0.13 17.80 -8.31
CA LYS A 53 -0.48 17.20 -7.12
C LYS A 53 -1.16 15.90 -7.53
N ALA A 54 -0.69 14.79 -6.98
CA ALA A 54 -1.25 13.48 -7.22
C ALA A 54 -1.56 12.83 -5.86
N SER A 55 -2.78 12.32 -5.71
CA SER A 55 -3.27 11.72 -4.46
C SER A 55 -3.61 10.27 -4.70
N VAL A 56 -3.13 9.40 -3.82
CA VAL A 56 -3.54 7.99 -3.74
C VAL A 56 -4.57 7.77 -2.65
N LEU A 57 -4.98 8.81 -1.92
CA LEU A 57 -5.85 8.65 -0.77
C LEU A 57 -7.31 8.52 -1.22
N ALA A 58 -8.01 7.51 -0.70
CA ALA A 58 -9.46 7.46 -0.82
C ALA A 58 -10.10 8.68 -0.13
N ASP A 59 -11.30 9.08 -0.56
CA ASP A 59 -12.08 10.15 0.07
C ASP A 59 -12.16 9.98 1.59
N ARG A 60 -12.27 8.72 2.03
CA ARG A 60 -12.24 8.31 3.43
C ARG A 60 -11.26 7.17 3.63
N VAL A 61 -10.29 7.40 4.50
CA VAL A 61 -9.25 6.44 4.85
C VAL A 61 -9.50 5.92 6.26
N LEU A 62 -9.50 4.61 6.44
CA LEU A 62 -9.54 4.00 7.77
C LEU A 62 -8.14 3.96 8.38
N LEU A 63 -7.96 4.61 9.52
CA LEU A 63 -6.78 4.46 10.36
C LEU A 63 -7.10 3.46 11.48
N ARG A 64 -6.35 2.37 11.54
CA ARG A 64 -6.51 1.29 12.52
C ARG A 64 -5.28 1.17 13.38
N ASN A 65 -5.45 1.20 14.69
CA ASN A 65 -4.39 0.96 15.65
C ASN A 65 -4.66 -0.36 16.38
N LEU A 66 -3.77 -1.34 16.20
CA LEU A 66 -3.82 -2.63 16.89
C LEU A 66 -2.94 -2.58 18.14
N ARG A 67 -3.52 -2.79 19.31
CA ARG A 67 -2.84 -2.77 20.62
C ARG A 67 -3.18 -4.03 21.41
N ASP A 68 -2.50 -4.20 22.54
CA ASP A 68 -2.77 -5.30 23.46
C ASP A 68 -4.19 -5.29 24.03
N GLU A 69 -4.80 -4.10 24.19
CA GLU A 69 -6.17 -3.96 24.69
C GLU A 69 -7.23 -4.16 23.61
N GLY A 70 -6.82 -4.28 22.33
CA GLY A 70 -7.71 -4.47 21.19
C GLY A 70 -7.44 -3.52 20.03
N ILE A 71 -8.44 -3.39 19.16
CA ILE A 71 -8.37 -2.61 17.91
C ILE A 71 -9.11 -1.29 18.09
N THR A 72 -8.51 -0.20 17.62
CA THR A 72 -9.15 1.12 17.56
C THR A 72 -9.18 1.63 16.13
N ASP A 73 -10.37 1.96 15.63
CA ASP A 73 -10.62 2.39 14.26
C ASP A 73 -11.05 3.86 14.21
N ARG A 74 -10.43 4.63 13.32
CA ARG A 74 -10.75 6.04 13.05
C ARG A 74 -10.79 6.30 11.55
N HIS A 75 -11.94 6.73 11.05
CA HIS A 75 -12.04 7.18 9.66
C HIS A 75 -11.69 8.66 9.56
N VAL A 76 -10.83 9.01 8.61
CA VAL A 76 -10.41 10.38 8.32
C VAL A 76 -10.64 10.69 6.84
N ALA A 77 -10.84 11.96 6.51
CA ALA A 77 -10.91 12.37 5.11
C ALA A 77 -9.52 12.24 4.48
N GLY A 78 -9.40 11.69 3.26
CA GLY A 78 -8.13 11.62 2.54
C GLY A 78 -7.47 13.00 2.40
N ALA A 79 -8.26 14.01 2.00
CA ALA A 79 -7.81 15.40 1.92
C ALA A 79 -7.25 15.97 3.24
N HIS A 80 -7.67 15.43 4.40
CA HIS A 80 -7.09 15.83 5.69
C HIS A 80 -5.68 15.25 5.89
N LEU A 81 -5.44 14.02 5.43
CA LEU A 81 -4.17 13.33 5.55
C LEU A 81 -3.09 13.92 4.63
N GLU A 82 -3.47 14.51 3.50
CA GLU A 82 -2.54 15.23 2.63
C GLU A 82 -1.78 16.36 3.33
N ARG A 83 -2.31 16.88 4.45
CA ARG A 83 -1.67 17.94 5.23
C ARG A 83 -0.47 17.44 6.05
N TYR A 84 -0.29 16.12 6.17
CA TYR A 84 0.88 15.52 6.81
C TYR A 84 2.00 15.22 5.82
N LEU A 85 1.80 15.43 4.51
CA LEU A 85 2.85 15.31 3.51
C LEU A 85 3.74 16.55 3.58
N HIS A 86 5.01 16.39 3.96
CA HIS A 86 5.97 17.46 3.90
C HIS A 86 6.39 17.70 2.44
N GLU A 87 6.60 18.97 2.07
CA GLU A 87 7.02 19.32 0.70
C GLU A 87 8.48 18.89 0.39
N ASP A 88 9.24 18.53 1.43
CA ASP A 88 10.69 18.38 1.40
C ASP A 88 11.17 16.91 1.34
N VAL A 89 10.27 15.94 1.54
CA VAL A 89 10.57 14.49 1.51
C VAL A 89 9.69 13.81 0.48
N GLY A 90 10.29 13.01 -0.41
CA GLY A 90 9.49 12.32 -1.42
C GLY A 90 10.28 11.42 -2.36
N LEU A 91 9.56 10.85 -3.32
CA LEU A 91 10.12 10.02 -4.38
C LEU A 91 10.14 10.83 -5.68
N ILE A 92 11.29 10.89 -6.34
CA ILE A 92 11.44 11.59 -7.62
C ILE A 92 10.96 10.70 -8.77
N ASN A 93 11.28 9.41 -8.68
CA ASN A 93 10.87 8.38 -9.61
C ASN A 93 10.95 7.01 -8.91
N ALA A 94 10.70 5.94 -9.66
CA ALA A 94 10.75 4.56 -9.20
C ALA A 94 12.07 4.10 -8.55
N THR A 95 13.17 4.85 -8.70
CA THR A 95 14.52 4.44 -8.28
C THR A 95 15.23 5.47 -7.40
N HIS A 96 14.71 6.69 -7.28
CA HIS A 96 15.37 7.80 -6.58
C HIS A 96 14.40 8.53 -5.66
N ARG A 97 14.90 8.88 -4.47
CA ARG A 97 14.22 9.67 -3.45
C ARG A 97 14.92 11.00 -3.22
N ILE A 98 14.20 11.94 -2.62
CA ILE A 98 14.71 13.24 -2.20
C ILE A 98 14.46 13.44 -0.70
N ASP A 99 15.51 13.83 0.02
CA ASP A 99 15.48 14.08 1.46
C ASP A 99 16.17 15.42 1.79
N PRO A 100 15.75 16.14 2.84
CA PRO A 100 16.45 17.34 3.29
C PRO A 100 17.81 16.99 3.93
N VAL A 101 18.83 17.82 3.68
CA VAL A 101 20.17 17.67 4.27
C VAL A 101 20.20 18.36 5.64
N PRO A 102 20.49 17.64 6.74
CA PRO A 102 20.56 18.25 8.06
C PRO A 102 21.74 19.24 8.17
N LEU A 103 21.41 20.50 8.48
CA LEU A 103 22.22 21.45 9.27
C LEU A 103 23.55 22.03 8.74
N THR A 104 23.96 21.88 7.46
CA THR A 104 25.28 22.44 7.03
C THR A 104 25.34 23.30 5.77
N GLU A 105 24.40 23.19 4.82
CA GLU A 105 24.51 23.94 3.55
C GLU A 105 23.18 24.64 3.22
N ARG A 106 22.87 25.72 3.94
CA ARG A 106 21.81 26.64 3.50
C ARG A 106 22.35 27.51 2.38
N PHE A 107 21.60 27.66 1.29
CA PHE A 107 21.91 28.64 0.25
C PHE A 107 21.89 30.06 0.86
N THR A 108 22.51 31.04 0.20
CA THR A 108 22.51 32.46 0.62
C THR A 108 21.10 33.04 0.80
N SER A 109 20.07 32.39 0.27
CA SER A 109 18.65 32.73 0.42
C SER A 109 17.92 32.00 1.58
N GLY A 110 18.61 31.24 2.43
CA GLY A 110 18.01 30.54 3.58
C GLY A 110 17.26 29.23 3.27
N LYS A 111 17.32 28.73 2.03
CA LYS A 111 16.67 27.48 1.60
C LYS A 111 17.47 26.24 2.04
N ALA A 112 16.78 25.21 2.50
CA ALA A 112 17.39 23.93 2.90
C ALA A 112 17.89 23.16 1.66
N ALA A 113 19.15 22.72 1.69
CA ALA A 113 19.67 21.79 0.70
C ALA A 113 18.96 20.44 0.82
N HIS A 114 18.73 19.79 -0.32
CA HIS A 114 18.16 18.45 -0.43
C HIS A 114 19.19 17.52 -1.06
N ARG A 115 19.04 16.22 -0.82
CA ARG A 115 19.89 15.18 -1.41
C ARG A 115 19.02 14.22 -2.19
N ILE A 116 19.40 14.02 -3.45
CA ILE A 116 18.84 12.95 -4.27
C ILE A 116 19.65 11.69 -4.01
N SER A 117 18.98 10.63 -3.54
CA SER A 117 19.62 9.35 -3.25
C SER A 117 18.88 8.24 -3.99
N LYS A 118 19.59 7.18 -4.39
CA LYS A 118 18.92 5.98 -4.89
C LYS A 118 18.15 5.33 -3.75
N ILE A 119 16.99 4.76 -4.06
CA ILE A 119 16.30 3.86 -3.15
C ILE A 119 17.18 2.61 -3.02
N ILE A 120 17.51 2.25 -1.78
CA ILE A 120 18.29 1.05 -1.51
C ILE A 120 17.38 -0.14 -1.78
N VAL A 121 17.75 -0.95 -2.77
CA VAL A 121 17.05 -2.19 -3.10
C VAL A 121 17.82 -3.33 -2.44
N ASN A 122 17.14 -4.12 -1.62
CA ASN A 122 17.73 -5.32 -1.05
C ASN A 122 17.93 -6.37 -2.15
N GLU A 123 19.08 -7.04 -2.16
CA GLU A 123 19.27 -8.23 -3.00
C GLU A 123 18.61 -9.42 -2.31
N GLY A 124 17.89 -10.23 -3.08
CA GLY A 124 17.14 -11.37 -2.56
C GLY A 124 16.32 -12.07 -3.64
N ILE A 125 15.44 -12.97 -3.20
CA ILE A 125 14.46 -13.66 -4.04
C ILE A 125 13.05 -13.27 -3.60
N ASP A 126 12.13 -13.14 -4.55
CA ASP A 126 10.73 -12.93 -4.24
C ASP A 126 10.02 -14.31 -4.20
N GLY A 127 9.15 -14.48 -3.20
CA GLY A 127 8.53 -15.75 -2.88
C GLY A 127 7.12 -15.86 -3.43
N VAL A 128 6.72 -17.06 -3.83
CA VAL A 128 5.34 -17.34 -4.25
C VAL A 128 4.70 -18.27 -3.24
N ALA A 129 3.53 -17.88 -2.73
CA ALA A 129 2.75 -18.77 -1.91
C ALA A 129 2.08 -19.82 -2.80
N ASP A 130 2.45 -21.08 -2.60
CA ASP A 130 1.98 -22.22 -3.37
C ASP A 130 1.16 -23.13 -2.45
N ASP A 131 -0.14 -23.20 -2.70
CA ASP A 131 -1.09 -24.04 -1.99
C ASP A 131 -2.14 -24.49 -3.00
N GLY A 132 -2.02 -25.74 -3.46
CA GLY A 132 -2.74 -26.25 -4.62
C GLY A 132 -4.25 -26.07 -4.53
N ASP A 133 -4.84 -26.31 -3.35
CA ASP A 133 -6.28 -26.16 -3.14
C ASP A 133 -6.72 -24.68 -3.25
N ILE A 134 -5.89 -23.75 -2.77
CA ILE A 134 -6.15 -22.30 -2.83
C ILE A 134 -6.00 -21.77 -4.25
N LEU A 135 -4.96 -22.21 -4.95
CA LEU A 135 -4.73 -21.83 -6.35
C LEU A 135 -5.83 -22.37 -7.26
N ASP A 136 -6.31 -23.59 -6.99
CA ASP A 136 -7.44 -24.18 -7.72
C ASP A 136 -8.76 -23.48 -7.38
N GLU A 137 -9.00 -23.07 -6.13
CA GLU A 137 -10.16 -22.26 -5.75
C GLU A 137 -10.14 -20.91 -6.49
N ALA A 138 -9.01 -20.20 -6.43
CA ALA A 138 -8.82 -18.94 -7.15
C ALA A 138 -8.98 -19.12 -8.66
N ALA A 139 -8.43 -20.17 -9.26
CA ALA A 139 -8.60 -20.48 -10.67
C ALA A 139 -10.06 -20.85 -11.02
N THR A 140 -10.75 -21.57 -10.14
CA THR A 140 -12.16 -21.96 -10.34
C THR A 140 -13.09 -20.74 -10.33
N GLU A 141 -12.87 -19.79 -9.41
CA GLU A 141 -13.58 -18.50 -9.40
C GLU A 141 -13.36 -17.70 -10.70
N ARG A 142 -12.20 -17.85 -11.35
CA ARG A 142 -11.87 -17.21 -12.64
C ARG A 142 -12.55 -17.92 -13.83
N ILE A 143 -12.55 -19.25 -13.86
CA ILE A 143 -13.04 -20.06 -15.01
C ILE A 143 -14.57 -20.00 -15.15
N LEU A 144 -15.32 -19.87 -14.06
CA LEU A 144 -16.80 -19.88 -14.08
C LEU A 144 -17.42 -18.69 -14.84
N PHE A 145 -16.63 -17.69 -15.24
CA PHE A 145 -17.14 -16.46 -15.85
C PHE A 145 -16.19 -15.88 -16.92
N PRO A 146 -16.26 -16.32 -18.19
CA PRO A 146 -15.46 -15.73 -19.26
C PRO A 146 -15.73 -14.23 -19.42
N GLY A 147 -14.63 -13.51 -19.65
CA GLY A 147 -14.47 -12.08 -19.40
C GLY A 147 -15.05 -11.09 -20.41
N GLY A 148 -15.21 -9.85 -19.96
CA GLY A 148 -15.64 -8.69 -20.75
C GLY A 148 -14.49 -7.93 -21.42
N GLN A 149 -14.80 -6.78 -22.03
CA GLN A 149 -13.80 -5.89 -22.65
C GLN A 149 -12.86 -5.28 -21.59
N LEU A 150 -11.59 -5.05 -21.94
CA LEU A 150 -10.64 -4.34 -21.07
C LEU A 150 -11.20 -2.95 -20.70
N PRO A 151 -11.09 -2.53 -19.42
CA PRO A 151 -11.49 -1.19 -19.02
C PRO A 151 -10.49 -0.14 -19.54
N GLU A 152 -10.87 1.14 -19.52
CA GLU A 152 -9.96 2.25 -19.88
C GLU A 152 -8.83 2.44 -18.86
N ASN A 153 -9.12 2.16 -17.59
CA ASN A 153 -8.20 2.15 -16.46
C ASN A 153 -8.73 1.21 -15.37
N PHE A 154 -7.92 0.93 -14.36
CA PHE A 154 -8.37 0.17 -13.18
C PHE A 154 -7.87 0.84 -11.90
N THR A 155 -8.57 0.61 -10.79
CA THR A 155 -8.20 1.10 -9.46
C THR A 155 -8.01 -0.06 -8.51
N LEU A 156 -6.90 -0.08 -7.77
CA LEU A 156 -6.62 -1.04 -6.71
C LEU A 156 -6.89 -0.38 -5.35
N GLU A 157 -7.96 -0.79 -4.67
CA GLU A 157 -8.25 -0.39 -3.30
C GLU A 157 -7.33 -1.13 -2.32
N LEU A 158 -6.25 -0.45 -1.89
CA LEU A 158 -5.20 -1.05 -1.06
C LEU A 158 -5.42 -0.75 0.42
N PHE A 159 -5.22 -1.77 1.26
CA PHE A 159 -5.06 -1.62 2.71
C PHE A 159 -3.60 -1.88 3.10
N PHE A 160 -2.96 -0.91 3.73
CA PHE A 160 -1.56 -1.03 4.14
C PHE A 160 -1.47 -1.41 5.63
N VAL A 161 -0.72 -2.46 5.95
CA VAL A 161 -0.45 -2.88 7.33
C VAL A 161 1.02 -2.68 7.63
N SER A 162 1.30 -1.91 8.69
CA SER A 162 2.63 -1.73 9.27
C SER A 162 2.71 -2.60 10.52
N ASP A 163 3.56 -3.63 10.51
CA ASP A 163 3.70 -4.53 11.64
C ASP A 163 4.29 -3.84 12.88
N TYR A 164 4.46 -4.58 13.97
CA TYR A 164 5.01 -4.03 15.21
C TYR A 164 6.39 -3.39 15.04
N ASN A 165 7.31 -4.04 14.34
CA ASN A 165 8.69 -3.55 14.23
C ASN A 165 8.80 -2.39 13.25
N HIS A 166 8.01 -2.43 12.17
CA HIS A 166 7.88 -1.34 11.21
C HIS A 166 7.28 -0.11 11.91
N THR A 167 6.15 -0.27 12.60
CA THR A 167 5.47 0.81 13.36
C THR A 167 6.37 1.37 14.46
N LYS A 168 7.16 0.51 15.13
CA LYS A 168 8.04 0.90 16.23
C LYS A 168 9.04 1.99 15.83
N TYR A 169 9.52 1.99 14.58
CA TYR A 169 10.44 3.00 14.08
C TYR A 169 9.87 4.41 14.16
N PHE A 170 8.57 4.57 13.84
CA PHE A 170 7.90 5.87 13.76
C PHE A 170 7.28 6.33 15.09
N LYS A 171 7.51 5.62 16.21
CA LYS A 171 6.83 5.88 17.50
C LYS A 171 7.04 7.28 18.07
N GLN A 172 8.05 8.02 17.62
CA GLN A 172 8.29 9.39 18.08
C GLN A 172 7.24 10.36 17.52
N GLU A 173 6.74 10.12 16.29
CA GLU A 173 5.77 10.98 15.59
C GLU A 173 4.88 10.13 14.68
N GLU A 174 3.63 9.85 15.08
CA GLU A 174 2.67 9.02 14.33
C GLU A 174 2.43 9.54 12.90
N ASN A 175 2.53 10.87 12.70
CA ASN A 175 2.39 11.49 11.39
C ASN A 175 3.47 11.02 10.39
N ASN A 176 4.66 10.64 10.85
CA ASN A 176 5.75 10.21 9.99
C ASN A 176 5.46 8.83 9.38
N LEU A 177 4.75 7.96 10.11
CA LEU A 177 4.27 6.68 9.55
C LEU A 177 3.23 6.92 8.46
N LEU A 178 2.29 7.84 8.69
CA LEU A 178 1.25 8.16 7.72
C LEU A 178 1.86 8.74 6.45
N GLU A 179 2.75 9.72 6.57
CA GLU A 179 3.49 10.30 5.46
C GLU A 179 4.26 9.23 4.68
N TYR A 180 5.03 8.39 5.40
CA TYR A 180 5.80 7.31 4.79
C TYR A 180 4.92 6.39 3.95
N ILE A 181 3.81 5.90 4.51
CA ILE A 181 2.91 4.97 3.82
C ILE A 181 2.22 5.65 2.61
N ILE A 182 1.83 6.92 2.73
CA ILE A 182 1.21 7.64 1.61
C ILE A 182 2.19 7.79 0.45
N VAL A 183 3.43 8.20 0.72
CA VAL A 183 4.49 8.32 -0.30
C VAL A 183 4.84 6.96 -0.91
N PHE A 184 4.96 5.92 -0.07
CA PHE A 184 5.22 4.55 -0.52
C PHE A 184 4.13 4.05 -1.47
N THR A 185 2.86 4.24 -1.09
CA THR A 185 1.70 3.86 -1.90
C THR A 185 1.58 4.68 -3.18
N HIS A 186 1.98 5.95 -3.12
CA HIS A 186 2.05 6.80 -4.31
C HIS A 186 3.01 6.23 -5.35
N ALA A 187 4.20 5.80 -4.93
CA ALA A 187 5.14 5.17 -5.84
C ALA A 187 4.61 3.87 -6.43
N ILE A 188 3.97 3.00 -5.64
CA ILE A 188 3.28 1.82 -6.18
C ILE A 188 2.33 2.24 -7.31
N SER A 189 1.51 3.26 -7.09
CA SER A 189 0.60 3.75 -8.14
C SER A 189 1.33 4.22 -9.39
N LEU A 190 2.48 4.88 -9.27
CA LEU A 190 3.27 5.31 -10.43
C LEU A 190 3.77 4.12 -11.25
N HIS A 191 4.11 2.99 -10.62
CA HIS A 191 4.46 1.77 -11.35
C HIS A 191 3.25 1.20 -12.11
N LEU A 192 2.08 1.16 -11.48
CA LEU A 192 0.85 0.64 -12.10
C LEU A 192 0.34 1.54 -13.24
N GLN A 193 0.56 2.85 -13.19
CA GLN A 193 0.17 3.79 -14.24
C GLN A 193 0.93 3.56 -15.56
N ARG A 194 2.04 2.80 -15.54
CA ARG A 194 2.82 2.42 -16.74
C ARG A 194 2.27 1.20 -17.46
N LEU A 195 1.21 0.58 -16.94
CA LEU A 195 0.50 -0.52 -17.57
C LEU A 195 -0.47 -0.02 -18.64
N THR A 196 -0.97 -0.95 -19.45
CA THR A 196 -2.03 -0.68 -20.42
C THR A 196 -3.12 -1.74 -20.23
N PRO A 197 -4.33 -1.40 -19.76
CA PRO A 197 -4.75 -0.06 -19.33
C PRO A 197 -3.99 0.41 -18.05
N PRO A 198 -3.87 1.73 -17.82
CA PRO A 198 -3.18 2.26 -16.65
C PRO A 198 -3.92 1.93 -15.35
N GLY A 199 -3.16 1.55 -14.33
CA GLY A 199 -3.67 1.25 -12.98
C GLY A 199 -3.40 2.37 -11.99
N PHE A 200 -4.32 2.57 -11.05
CA PHE A 200 -4.20 3.54 -9.96
C PHE A 200 -4.36 2.86 -8.61
N VAL A 201 -3.72 3.39 -7.55
CA VAL A 201 -3.96 2.91 -6.19
C VAL A 201 -4.87 3.89 -5.44
N SER A 202 -5.88 3.35 -4.78
CA SER A 202 -6.71 4.05 -3.78
C SER A 202 -6.42 3.45 -2.41
N LEU A 203 -5.65 4.17 -1.59
CA LEU A 203 -5.34 3.80 -0.21
C LEU A 203 -6.59 3.99 0.65
N THR A 204 -7.25 2.89 0.97
CA THR A 204 -8.53 2.87 1.71
C THR A 204 -8.33 2.73 3.21
N GLY A 205 -7.18 2.21 3.64
CA GLY A 205 -6.86 2.16 5.06
C GLY A 205 -5.39 1.86 5.36
N ILE A 206 -5.02 2.23 6.57
CA ILE A 206 -3.70 2.07 7.16
C ILE A 206 -3.88 1.45 8.53
N GLN A 207 -3.17 0.36 8.80
CA GLN A 207 -3.05 -0.22 10.13
C GLN A 207 -1.64 -0.03 10.68
N ALA A 208 -1.56 0.51 11.89
CA ALA A 208 -0.34 0.54 12.70
C ALA A 208 -0.47 -0.47 13.86
N THR A 209 0.48 -1.40 13.95
CA THR A 209 0.53 -2.39 15.02
C THR A 209 1.45 -1.94 16.14
N TYR A 210 0.93 -1.84 17.37
CA TYR A 210 1.66 -1.41 18.56
C TYR A 210 1.89 -2.52 19.58
N THR A 211 1.45 -3.75 19.29
CA THR A 211 1.67 -4.94 20.11
C THR A 211 2.56 -5.95 19.40
N VAL A 212 3.40 -6.66 20.16
CA VAL A 212 4.17 -7.81 19.66
C VAL A 212 3.30 -9.04 19.40
N ARG A 213 2.07 -9.06 19.92
CA ARG A 213 1.08 -10.13 19.73
C ARG A 213 0.26 -9.87 18.47
N ASP A 214 0.93 -9.81 17.33
CA ASP A 214 0.27 -9.64 16.04
C ASP A 214 -0.43 -10.97 15.65
N PRO A 215 -1.77 -10.99 15.48
CA PRO A 215 -2.51 -12.22 15.20
C PRO A 215 -2.26 -12.77 13.78
N TYR A 216 -1.69 -11.95 12.89
CA TYR A 216 -1.50 -12.27 11.48
C TYR A 216 -0.13 -12.92 11.21
N ILE A 217 0.90 -12.52 11.97
CA ILE A 217 2.28 -12.95 11.72
C ILE A 217 2.57 -14.30 12.36
N VAL A 218 3.16 -15.20 11.59
CA VAL A 218 3.67 -16.49 12.07
C VAL A 218 5.20 -16.41 12.12
N LEU A 219 5.78 -16.71 13.28
CA LEU A 219 7.23 -16.61 13.51
C LEU A 219 7.86 -17.98 13.71
N ASN A 220 9.11 -18.14 13.25
CA ASN A 220 9.95 -19.27 13.65
C ASN A 220 10.56 -19.05 15.05
N GLU A 221 11.35 -20.01 15.55
CA GLU A 221 12.01 -19.92 16.86
C GLU A 221 13.02 -18.77 16.99
N LYS A 222 13.59 -18.30 15.87
CA LYS A 222 14.53 -17.17 15.81
C LYS A 222 13.82 -15.81 15.78
N GLY A 223 12.52 -15.80 15.53
CA GLY A 223 11.72 -14.59 15.37
C GLY A 223 11.67 -14.07 13.93
N ASP A 224 12.05 -14.88 12.94
CA ASP A 224 11.88 -14.55 11.51
C ASP A 224 10.46 -14.91 11.07
N ILE A 225 9.94 -14.21 10.07
CA ILE A 225 8.57 -14.40 9.58
C ILE A 225 8.52 -15.61 8.66
N LEU A 226 7.66 -16.57 8.97
CA LEU A 226 7.33 -17.69 8.09
C LEU A 226 6.38 -17.17 6.99
N GLY A 227 6.93 -16.93 5.79
CA GLY A 227 6.27 -16.11 4.78
C GLY A 227 4.97 -16.72 4.25
N HIS A 228 5.03 -17.97 3.80
CA HIS A 228 3.87 -18.74 3.31
C HIS A 228 2.78 -18.87 4.39
N GLU A 229 3.17 -19.24 5.60
CA GLU A 229 2.26 -19.45 6.72
C GLU A 229 1.59 -18.14 7.15
N THR A 230 2.30 -17.01 7.04
CA THR A 230 1.78 -15.68 7.38
C THR A 230 0.75 -15.21 6.35
N VAL A 231 1.02 -15.33 5.04
CA VAL A 231 0.01 -14.97 4.02
C VAL A 231 -1.21 -15.89 4.09
N ARG A 232 -1.02 -17.18 4.37
CA ARG A 232 -2.13 -18.12 4.60
C ARG A 232 -2.94 -17.72 5.84
N ARG A 233 -2.28 -17.37 6.95
CA ARG A 233 -2.94 -16.91 8.18
C ARG A 233 -3.74 -15.64 7.96
N LEU A 234 -3.24 -14.71 7.16
CA LEU A 234 -3.97 -13.50 6.74
C LEU A 234 -5.25 -13.89 5.97
N GLY A 235 -5.14 -14.83 5.03
CA GLY A 235 -6.27 -15.45 4.33
C GLY A 235 -7.31 -16.05 5.28
N ASP A 236 -6.88 -16.88 6.23
CA ASP A 236 -7.79 -17.53 7.20
C ASP A 236 -8.53 -16.51 8.09
N LEU A 237 -7.89 -15.37 8.39
CA LEU A 237 -8.46 -14.30 9.21
C LEU A 237 -9.34 -13.33 8.40
N HIS A 238 -9.21 -13.32 7.07
CA HIS A 238 -10.01 -12.51 6.13
C HIS A 238 -11.50 -12.57 6.43
N GLY A 239 -12.02 -13.79 6.57
CA GLY A 239 -13.44 -14.07 6.80
C GLY A 239 -13.99 -13.48 8.09
N LYS A 240 -13.16 -13.07 9.05
CA LYS A 240 -13.64 -12.56 10.35
C LYS A 240 -13.64 -11.04 10.44
N ASN A 241 -13.05 -10.34 9.47
CA ASN A 241 -12.82 -8.90 9.54
C ASN A 241 -13.52 -8.17 8.38
N GLN A 242 -14.65 -7.52 8.67
CA GLN A 242 -15.44 -6.79 7.66
C GLN A 242 -14.65 -5.72 6.90
N THR A 243 -13.61 -5.15 7.51
CA THR A 243 -12.72 -4.18 6.83
C THR A 243 -11.87 -4.88 5.77
N MET A 244 -11.23 -6.00 6.13
CA MET A 244 -10.34 -6.74 5.22
C MET A 244 -11.11 -7.40 4.06
N ARG A 245 -12.42 -7.64 4.24
CA ARG A 245 -13.32 -8.10 3.18
C ARG A 245 -13.52 -7.09 2.04
N LYS A 246 -13.45 -5.79 2.34
CA LYS A 246 -13.89 -4.72 1.44
C LYS A 246 -12.79 -4.13 0.56
N VAL A 247 -11.55 -4.51 0.79
CA VAL A 247 -10.41 -4.02 0.01
C VAL A 247 -10.07 -5.01 -1.10
N ASP A 248 -9.42 -4.52 -2.14
CA ASP A 248 -9.04 -5.34 -3.30
C ASP A 248 -7.76 -6.12 -3.01
N ALA A 249 -6.86 -5.52 -2.22
CA ALA A 249 -5.63 -6.11 -1.74
C ALA A 249 -5.22 -5.56 -0.36
N LEU A 250 -4.44 -6.36 0.37
CA LEU A 250 -3.78 -5.95 1.60
C LEU A 250 -2.28 -6.26 1.52
N TYR A 251 -1.46 -5.25 1.82
CA TYR A 251 -0.01 -5.37 1.86
C TYR A 251 0.50 -5.15 3.29
N LEU A 252 1.29 -6.10 3.82
CA LEU A 252 1.93 -6.01 5.13
C LEU A 252 3.43 -5.76 4.98
N ALA A 253 3.89 -4.63 5.52
CA ALA A 253 5.30 -4.25 5.57
C ALA A 253 5.93 -4.57 6.93
N THR A 254 7.15 -5.09 6.90
CA THR A 254 7.90 -5.48 8.10
C THR A 254 9.42 -5.38 7.87
N PRO A 255 10.21 -4.93 8.85
CA PRO A 255 11.68 -4.97 8.75
C PRO A 255 12.28 -6.31 9.21
N ARG A 256 11.45 -7.32 9.52
CA ARG A 256 11.93 -8.66 9.89
C ARG A 256 12.26 -9.46 8.65
N ASP A 257 13.31 -10.28 8.76
CA ASP A 257 13.64 -11.27 7.75
C ASP A 257 12.45 -12.22 7.52
N ILE A 258 12.14 -12.46 6.24
CA ILE A 258 11.14 -13.41 5.81
C ILE A 258 11.85 -14.70 5.39
N VAL A 259 11.40 -15.81 5.97
CA VAL A 259 11.90 -17.14 5.70
C VAL A 259 10.88 -17.97 4.95
N GLY A 260 11.38 -18.81 4.04
CA GLY A 260 10.59 -19.72 3.25
C GLY A 260 11.38 -20.96 2.85
N LYS A 261 10.67 -21.98 2.38
CA LYS A 261 11.28 -23.23 1.94
C LYS A 261 11.92 -23.06 0.56
N ARG A 262 13.18 -23.48 0.41
CA ARG A 262 13.90 -23.55 -0.86
C ARG A 262 14.61 -24.89 -0.96
N GLY A 263 14.14 -25.75 -1.86
CA GLY A 263 14.59 -27.15 -1.92
C GLY A 263 14.22 -27.90 -0.63
N GLU A 264 15.20 -28.55 -0.01
CA GLU A 264 14.98 -29.29 1.26
C GLU A 264 15.15 -28.42 2.52
N GLY A 265 15.62 -27.18 2.38
CA GLY A 265 15.93 -26.29 3.51
C GLY A 265 15.02 -25.07 3.62
N MET A 266 15.14 -24.34 4.74
CA MET A 266 14.62 -22.99 4.92
C MET A 266 15.71 -21.98 4.59
N THR A 267 15.35 -20.89 3.92
CA THR A 267 16.24 -19.74 3.66
C THR A 267 15.55 -18.44 4.05
N SER A 268 16.34 -17.44 4.44
CA SER A 268 15.94 -16.05 4.69
C SER A 268 16.21 -15.15 3.48
N ASP A 269 16.50 -15.71 2.30
CA ASP A 269 16.73 -14.92 1.09
C ASP A 269 15.43 -14.29 0.55
N PHE A 270 14.26 -14.67 1.09
CA PHE A 270 12.96 -14.23 0.59
C PHE A 270 12.66 -12.80 1.05
N LEU A 271 12.30 -11.92 0.11
CA LEU A 271 11.92 -10.54 0.42
C LEU A 271 10.41 -10.37 0.60
N GLY A 272 9.59 -11.25 0.03
CA GLY A 272 8.14 -11.13 0.04
C GLY A 272 7.43 -12.43 -0.32
N PHE A 273 6.11 -12.45 -0.06
CA PHE A 273 5.21 -13.52 -0.46
C PHE A 273 3.83 -12.97 -0.81
N ALA A 274 3.21 -13.53 -1.84
CA ALA A 274 1.81 -13.32 -2.21
C ALA A 274 1.20 -14.57 -2.87
N PHE A 275 -0.13 -14.62 -2.92
CA PHE A 275 -0.87 -15.62 -3.70
C PHE A 275 -1.12 -15.13 -5.15
N PRO A 276 -0.63 -15.83 -6.17
CA PRO A 276 -0.83 -15.44 -7.57
C PRO A 276 -2.31 -15.27 -7.97
N GLY A 277 -2.63 -14.07 -8.45
CA GLY A 277 -3.96 -13.62 -8.82
C GLY A 277 -4.97 -13.63 -7.65
N GLY A 278 -4.48 -13.48 -6.42
CA GLY A 278 -5.32 -13.38 -5.23
C GLY A 278 -6.15 -12.10 -5.14
N VAL A 279 -5.91 -11.08 -5.99
CA VAL A 279 -6.69 -9.84 -5.98
C VAL A 279 -8.19 -10.10 -6.12
N CYS A 280 -9.01 -9.30 -5.43
CA CYS A 280 -10.47 -9.48 -5.34
C CYS A 280 -10.96 -10.79 -4.69
N THR A 281 -10.09 -11.72 -4.28
CA THR A 281 -10.51 -12.99 -3.67
C THR A 281 -10.36 -12.97 -2.15
N ALA A 282 -10.57 -14.12 -1.50
CA ALA A 282 -10.24 -14.35 -0.10
C ALA A 282 -8.72 -14.43 0.17
N TRP A 283 -7.88 -14.45 -0.86
CA TRP A 283 -6.43 -14.68 -0.79
C TRP A 283 -5.60 -13.47 -1.24
N LYS A 284 -6.19 -12.27 -1.19
CA LYS A 284 -5.65 -10.97 -1.65
C LYS A 284 -4.55 -10.35 -0.77
N PHE A 285 -3.68 -11.17 -0.20
CA PHE A 285 -2.70 -10.77 0.81
C PHE A 285 -1.28 -10.90 0.28
N ALA A 286 -0.51 -9.86 0.52
CA ALA A 286 0.92 -9.81 0.26
C ALA A 286 1.66 -9.36 1.51
N ILE A 287 2.86 -9.89 1.72
CA ILE A 287 3.81 -9.43 2.74
C ILE A 287 5.14 -9.07 2.07
N GLY A 288 5.86 -8.11 2.60
CA GLY A 288 7.21 -7.81 2.12
C GLY A 288 8.09 -7.12 3.15
N GLU A 289 9.38 -7.37 3.02
CA GLU A 289 10.43 -6.73 3.79
C GLU A 289 10.54 -5.25 3.44
N ASP A 290 10.48 -4.39 4.45
CA ASP A 290 10.69 -2.96 4.31
C ASP A 290 11.44 -2.41 5.52
N LEU A 291 12.57 -1.75 5.27
CA LEU A 291 13.31 -1.01 6.29
C LEU A 291 12.65 0.38 6.42
N PRO A 292 11.97 0.67 7.55
CA PRO A 292 11.19 1.88 7.70
C PRO A 292 12.06 3.13 7.54
N GLY A 293 11.51 4.15 6.85
CA GLY A 293 12.22 5.39 6.50
C GLY A 293 13.18 5.24 5.31
N ARG A 294 13.28 4.06 4.69
CA ARG A 294 14.15 3.82 3.53
C ARG A 294 13.42 3.67 2.21
N TYR A 295 12.14 3.30 2.23
CA TYR A 295 11.38 2.85 1.06
C TYR A 295 12.01 1.61 0.41
N SER A 296 12.79 0.81 1.16
CA SER A 296 13.55 -0.30 0.60
C SER A 296 12.65 -1.44 0.12
N GLY A 297 11.47 -1.58 0.73
CA GLY A 297 10.47 -2.56 0.34
C GLY A 297 9.61 -2.16 -0.86
N LEU A 298 9.80 -0.97 -1.45
CA LEU A 298 9.00 -0.53 -2.59
C LEU A 298 9.07 -1.51 -3.78
N PRO A 299 10.27 -1.95 -4.23
CA PRO A 299 10.36 -2.93 -5.32
C PRO A 299 9.62 -4.23 -5.01
N THR A 300 9.82 -4.77 -3.80
CA THR A 300 9.13 -5.97 -3.30
C THR A 300 7.62 -5.76 -3.26
N ALA A 301 7.11 -4.64 -2.74
CA ALA A 301 5.68 -4.37 -2.72
C ALA A 301 5.06 -4.37 -4.12
N VAL A 302 5.73 -3.77 -5.10
CA VAL A 302 5.26 -3.76 -6.49
C VAL A 302 5.33 -5.15 -7.11
N HIS A 303 6.35 -5.95 -6.78
CA HIS A 303 6.48 -7.34 -7.20
C HIS A 303 5.32 -8.20 -6.64
N GLU A 304 5.09 -8.16 -5.34
CA GLU A 304 4.05 -8.95 -4.68
C GLU A 304 2.64 -8.52 -5.10
N ILE A 305 2.41 -7.22 -5.32
CA ILE A 305 1.17 -6.74 -5.95
C ILE A 305 1.04 -7.26 -7.39
N GLY A 306 2.15 -7.36 -8.13
CA GLY A 306 2.20 -8.00 -9.44
C GLY A 306 1.72 -9.46 -9.39
N HIS A 307 2.18 -10.23 -8.39
CA HIS A 307 1.64 -11.57 -8.12
C HIS A 307 0.15 -11.52 -7.84
N LEU A 308 -0.34 -10.66 -6.94
CA LEU A 308 -1.78 -10.52 -6.69
C LEU A 308 -2.58 -10.19 -7.95
N LEU A 309 -2.01 -9.44 -8.90
CA LEU A 309 -2.59 -9.10 -10.21
C LEU A 309 -2.40 -10.20 -11.28
N GLY A 310 -1.94 -11.39 -10.89
CA GLY A 310 -1.89 -12.58 -11.74
C GLY A 310 -0.57 -12.79 -12.48
N CYS A 311 0.48 -12.02 -12.16
CA CYS A 311 1.79 -12.24 -12.77
C CYS A 311 2.49 -13.46 -12.19
N ASN A 312 3.11 -14.26 -13.04
CA ASN A 312 4.13 -15.23 -12.64
C ASN A 312 5.52 -14.58 -12.75
N HIS A 313 6.54 -15.22 -12.17
CA HIS A 313 7.93 -14.83 -12.40
C HIS A 313 8.31 -14.92 -13.88
N ASP A 314 9.09 -13.97 -14.37
CA ASP A 314 9.66 -14.02 -15.72
C ASP A 314 10.51 -15.30 -15.87
N GLY A 315 10.29 -16.05 -16.95
CA GLY A 315 10.95 -17.33 -17.21
C GLY A 315 10.31 -18.50 -16.46
N GLY A 316 9.32 -18.24 -15.62
CA GLY A 316 8.45 -19.23 -15.00
C GLY A 316 7.33 -19.68 -15.93
N LYS A 317 6.45 -20.51 -15.37
CA LYS A 317 5.27 -21.02 -16.07
C LYS A 317 4.38 -19.87 -16.58
N ASP A 318 3.89 -19.98 -17.81
CA ASP A 318 3.05 -18.97 -18.48
C ASP A 318 3.75 -17.60 -18.71
N ALA A 319 5.07 -17.53 -18.48
CA ALA A 319 5.92 -16.36 -18.69
C ALA A 319 7.30 -16.74 -19.26
N GLU A 320 7.41 -17.91 -19.92
CA GLU A 320 8.67 -18.48 -20.42
C GLU A 320 9.34 -17.61 -21.49
N LEU A 321 8.55 -16.78 -22.18
CA LEU A 321 9.03 -15.86 -23.21
C LEU A 321 9.77 -14.64 -22.66
N CYS A 322 9.63 -14.35 -21.36
CA CYS A 322 10.31 -13.23 -20.71
C CYS A 322 11.50 -13.73 -19.92
N SER A 323 12.71 -13.30 -20.28
CA SER A 323 13.91 -13.81 -19.60
C SER A 323 14.03 -13.23 -18.18
N PRO A 324 14.28 -14.07 -17.15
CA PRO A 324 14.49 -13.60 -15.77
C PRO A 324 15.73 -12.70 -15.66
N ASN A 325 16.71 -12.89 -16.54
CA ASN A 325 17.99 -12.15 -16.51
C ASN A 325 17.87 -10.69 -16.97
N LEU A 326 16.72 -10.27 -17.52
CA LEU A 326 16.49 -8.88 -17.89
C LEU A 326 16.16 -8.00 -16.67
N GLY A 327 15.86 -8.61 -15.52
CA GLY A 327 15.72 -7.91 -14.25
C GLY A 327 14.55 -6.93 -14.21
N PHE A 328 13.43 -7.27 -14.86
CA PHE A 328 12.16 -6.54 -14.71
C PHE A 328 11.56 -6.77 -13.31
N ILE A 329 10.47 -6.07 -12.99
CA ILE A 329 9.81 -6.17 -11.67
C ILE A 329 9.57 -7.63 -11.27
N MET A 330 9.02 -8.46 -12.16
CA MET A 330 8.69 -9.87 -11.87
C MET A 330 9.86 -10.84 -12.11
N SER A 331 11.09 -10.35 -12.13
CA SER A 331 12.27 -11.22 -12.08
C SER A 331 12.28 -11.98 -10.74
N PRO A 332 12.58 -13.30 -10.73
CA PRO A 332 12.65 -14.08 -9.49
C PRO A 332 13.80 -13.65 -8.55
N HIS A 333 14.72 -12.85 -9.07
CA HIS A 333 15.81 -12.23 -8.32
C HIS A 333 15.62 -10.71 -8.31
N ALA A 334 15.60 -10.11 -7.12
CA ALA A 334 15.49 -8.68 -6.92
C ALA A 334 16.78 -7.94 -7.33
N GLY A 335 16.72 -6.61 -7.44
CA GLY A 335 17.88 -5.76 -7.76
C GLY A 335 18.25 -5.63 -9.24
N GLY A 336 17.42 -6.15 -10.15
CA GLY A 336 17.61 -6.04 -11.59
C GLY A 336 17.61 -4.59 -12.13
N ASN A 337 18.37 -4.35 -13.21
CA ASN A 337 18.49 -3.02 -13.84
C ASN A 337 17.17 -2.46 -14.40
N ARG A 338 16.14 -3.29 -14.58
CA ARG A 338 14.82 -2.91 -15.08
C ARG A 338 13.73 -3.09 -14.02
N ASN A 339 14.09 -3.14 -12.73
CA ASN A 339 13.20 -3.30 -11.57
C ASN A 339 12.39 -2.01 -11.29
N TYR A 340 11.90 -1.39 -12.36
CA TYR A 340 11.01 -0.25 -12.36
C TYR A 340 9.88 -0.42 -13.39
N GLU A 341 9.90 -1.49 -14.18
CA GLU A 341 8.94 -1.77 -15.23
C GLU A 341 8.57 -3.26 -15.28
N PHE A 342 7.30 -3.53 -15.61
CA PHE A 342 6.79 -4.87 -15.86
C PHE A 342 7.20 -5.38 -17.26
N SER A 343 7.51 -6.67 -17.36
CA SER A 343 7.81 -7.33 -18.64
C SER A 343 6.56 -7.40 -19.54
N SER A 344 6.73 -7.78 -20.81
CA SER A 344 5.60 -8.03 -21.70
C SER A 344 4.70 -9.18 -21.22
N CYS A 345 5.28 -10.18 -20.55
CA CYS A 345 4.54 -11.32 -20.00
C CYS A 345 3.69 -10.87 -18.82
N SER A 346 4.26 -10.10 -17.89
CA SER A 346 3.50 -9.52 -16.77
C SER A 346 2.37 -8.61 -17.26
N LYS A 347 2.65 -7.72 -18.24
CA LYS A 347 1.62 -6.85 -18.84
C LYS A 347 0.47 -7.66 -19.45
N SER A 348 0.78 -8.75 -20.16
CA SER A 348 -0.23 -9.65 -20.72
C SER A 348 -1.04 -10.36 -19.65
N ALA A 349 -0.39 -10.86 -18.59
CA ALA A 349 -1.06 -11.55 -17.49
C ALA A 349 -2.07 -10.63 -16.77
N ILE A 350 -1.67 -9.39 -16.49
CA ILE A 350 -2.56 -8.38 -15.89
C ILE A 350 -3.74 -8.07 -16.81
N GLN A 351 -3.51 -7.93 -18.12
CA GLN A 351 -4.59 -7.71 -19.10
C GLN A 351 -5.59 -8.87 -19.11
N THR A 352 -5.09 -10.11 -19.08
CA THR A 352 -5.94 -11.30 -19.00
C THR A 352 -6.79 -11.28 -17.73
N LEU A 353 -6.17 -11.05 -16.56
CA LEU A 353 -6.89 -10.97 -15.29
C LEU A 353 -7.95 -9.85 -15.31
N LEU A 354 -7.64 -8.68 -15.85
CA LEU A 354 -8.58 -7.55 -15.95
C LEU A 354 -9.81 -7.83 -16.82
N GLN A 355 -9.78 -8.85 -17.67
CA GLN A 355 -10.94 -9.26 -18.44
C GLN A 355 -11.86 -10.16 -17.63
N GLU A 356 -11.34 -10.90 -16.65
CA GLU A 356 -12.09 -11.86 -15.84
C GLU A 356 -13.16 -11.17 -14.97
N ARG A 357 -14.23 -11.90 -14.62
CA ARG A 357 -15.25 -11.37 -13.69
C ARG A 357 -14.77 -11.34 -12.24
N SER A 358 -13.89 -12.26 -11.84
CA SER A 358 -13.21 -12.27 -10.54
C SER A 358 -12.56 -10.90 -10.25
N ALA A 359 -11.96 -10.27 -11.27
CA ALA A 359 -11.32 -8.95 -11.17
C ALA A 359 -12.29 -7.75 -11.20
N ILE A 360 -13.59 -7.94 -10.98
CA ILE A 360 -14.58 -6.83 -11.05
C ILE A 360 -14.33 -5.74 -10.01
N CYS A 361 -13.72 -6.08 -8.87
CA CYS A 361 -13.39 -5.12 -7.83
C CYS A 361 -12.46 -4.01 -8.34
N LEU A 362 -11.57 -4.34 -9.30
CA LEU A 362 -10.64 -3.37 -9.90
C LEU A 362 -11.29 -2.39 -10.89
N ARG A 363 -12.53 -2.68 -11.32
CA ARG A 363 -13.30 -1.87 -12.27
C ARG A 363 -14.39 -1.05 -11.59
N GLU A 364 -14.88 -1.49 -10.44
CA GLU A 364 -15.89 -0.78 -9.66
C GLU A 364 -15.25 -0.11 -8.44
N ASN A 365 -15.30 1.22 -8.37
CA ASN A 365 -14.82 1.93 -7.18
C ASN A 365 -15.80 1.72 -6.01
N ASN A 366 -15.46 0.83 -5.06
CA ASN A 366 -16.32 0.53 -3.91
C ASN A 366 -16.28 1.64 -2.84
N THR A 367 -15.28 2.53 -2.85
CA THR A 367 -15.16 3.62 -1.87
C THR A 367 -16.37 4.57 -1.83
N GLN A 368 -17.15 4.69 -2.92
CA GLN A 368 -18.38 5.50 -2.93
C GLN A 368 -19.56 4.88 -2.15
N ARG A 369 -19.48 3.60 -1.77
CA ARG A 369 -20.54 2.90 -1.01
C ARG A 369 -20.33 2.95 0.50
N ILE A 370 -19.26 3.59 0.96
CA ILE A 370 -18.81 3.55 2.35
C ILE A 370 -19.15 4.85 3.09
N VAL A 371 -20.23 4.81 3.85
CA VAL A 371 -20.62 5.87 4.79
C VAL A 371 -20.44 5.34 6.22
N PHE A 372 -19.31 5.59 6.87
CA PHE A 372 -19.08 5.25 8.29
C PHE A 372 -19.00 6.52 9.14
N SER A 373 -19.77 6.64 10.23
CA SER A 373 -19.70 7.84 11.09
C SER A 373 -18.70 7.56 12.20
N PRO A 374 -17.81 8.52 12.50
CA PRO A 374 -17.06 8.48 13.74
C PRO A 374 -18.04 8.55 14.93
N ASN A 375 -17.91 7.60 15.86
CA ASN A 375 -18.32 7.66 17.28
C ASN A 375 -19.43 8.67 17.65
N LEU A 376 -20.63 8.54 17.07
CA LEU A 376 -21.80 9.34 17.43
C LEU A 376 -22.26 9.10 18.87
N ALA A 377 -22.07 7.88 19.39
CA ALA A 377 -22.43 7.51 20.75
C ALA A 377 -21.75 8.38 21.82
N LYS A 378 -20.53 8.86 21.58
CA LYS A 378 -19.79 9.70 22.54
C LYS A 378 -20.17 11.18 22.48
N LYS A 379 -20.77 11.64 21.37
CA LYS A 379 -21.13 13.05 21.14
C LYS A 379 -22.60 13.35 21.45
N ALA A 380 -23.48 12.35 21.37
CA ALA A 380 -24.93 12.54 21.53
C ALA A 380 -25.43 12.37 22.98
N GLY A 381 -24.64 11.81 23.90
CA GLY A 381 -25.04 11.57 25.30
C GLY A 381 -26.31 10.71 25.46
N LYS A 382 -26.81 10.13 24.36
CA LYS A 382 -28.02 9.34 24.23
C LYS A 382 -27.75 8.16 23.33
N VAL A 383 -28.30 7.02 23.71
CA VAL A 383 -28.37 5.82 22.88
C VAL A 383 -29.29 6.12 21.69
N LEU A 384 -28.75 6.19 20.48
CA LEU A 384 -29.51 6.44 19.26
C LEU A 384 -30.19 5.13 18.81
N ASN A 385 -31.48 5.17 18.50
CA ASN A 385 -32.17 4.05 17.86
C ASN A 385 -31.77 3.93 16.37
N ALA A 386 -32.01 2.77 15.75
CA ALA A 386 -31.58 2.46 14.38
C ALA A 386 -32.09 3.44 13.31
N THR A 387 -33.30 3.96 13.48
CA THR A 387 -33.90 4.93 12.54
C THR A 387 -33.24 6.30 12.64
N ASP A 388 -33.02 6.79 13.86
CA ASP A 388 -32.32 8.05 14.09
C ASP A 388 -30.83 7.94 13.72
N TYR A 389 -30.25 6.74 13.87
CA TYR A 389 -28.93 6.42 13.36
C TYR A 389 -28.88 6.58 11.83
N CYS A 390 -29.74 5.93 11.05
CA CYS A 390 -29.81 6.14 9.59
C CYS A 390 -30.01 7.61 9.20
N ARG A 391 -30.95 8.34 9.85
CA ARG A 391 -31.21 9.76 9.57
C ARG A 391 -29.99 10.66 9.82
N SER A 392 -29.20 10.36 10.85
CA SER A 392 -28.02 11.19 11.20
C SER A 392 -26.96 11.23 10.10
N PHE A 393 -26.88 10.17 9.29
CA PHE A 393 -25.98 10.08 8.14
C PHE A 393 -26.56 10.64 6.84
N PHE A 394 -27.89 10.68 6.75
CA PHE A 394 -28.62 11.08 5.55
C PHE A 394 -29.63 12.21 5.88
N PRO A 395 -29.19 13.34 6.46
CA PRO A 395 -30.11 14.40 6.95
C PRO A 395 -30.91 15.07 5.82
N ASN A 396 -30.41 14.97 4.59
CA ASN A 396 -31.06 15.52 3.39
C ASN A 396 -32.13 14.59 2.78
N TYR A 397 -32.34 13.40 3.34
CA TYR A 397 -33.30 12.41 2.85
C TYR A 397 -34.43 12.25 3.88
N HIS A 398 -35.67 12.48 3.45
CA HIS A 398 -36.85 12.29 4.29
C HIS A 398 -37.24 10.82 4.34
N ASN A 399 -37.70 10.35 5.51
CA ASN A 399 -38.14 8.96 5.72
C ASN A 399 -37.10 7.91 5.31
N VAL A 400 -35.95 7.89 6.00
CA VAL A 400 -34.98 6.78 5.93
C VAL A 400 -35.30 5.79 7.05
N PRO A 401 -36.19 4.79 6.84
CA PRO A 401 -36.36 3.69 7.80
C PRO A 401 -35.08 2.84 7.83
N HIS A 402 -34.90 2.00 8.84
CA HIS A 402 -33.88 0.95 8.78
C HIS A 402 -34.53 -0.34 8.27
N MET A 403 -33.82 -1.10 7.44
CA MET A 403 -34.17 -2.49 7.14
C MET A 403 -33.14 -3.41 7.82
N LYS A 404 -33.61 -4.36 8.63
CA LYS A 404 -32.75 -5.38 9.24
C LYS A 404 -32.18 -6.27 8.12
N VAL A 405 -30.86 -6.50 8.15
CA VAL A 405 -30.26 -7.55 7.31
C VAL A 405 -30.63 -8.87 7.98
N MET A 406 -31.57 -9.60 7.38
CA MET A 406 -31.90 -10.96 7.79
C MET A 406 -30.69 -11.84 7.48
N HIS A 407 -30.03 -12.29 8.54
CA HIS A 407 -28.90 -13.23 8.60
C HIS A 407 -27.47 -12.65 8.50
N GLU A 408 -26.69 -13.06 9.51
CA GLU A 408 -25.23 -13.16 9.65
C GLU A 408 -24.43 -12.08 10.38
N ASP A 409 -24.93 -10.86 10.60
CA ASP A 409 -24.20 -9.88 11.44
C ASP A 409 -25.16 -9.13 12.37
N ASN A 410 -25.11 -9.44 13.67
CA ASN A 410 -26.13 -9.08 14.66
C ASN A 410 -26.22 -7.59 15.03
N CYS A 411 -25.65 -6.66 14.24
CA CYS A 411 -25.83 -5.21 14.43
C CYS A 411 -25.45 -4.35 13.21
N SER A 412 -25.93 -4.71 12.01
CA SER A 412 -25.80 -3.87 10.80
C SER A 412 -27.17 -3.47 10.24
N PHE A 413 -27.31 -2.20 9.87
CA PHE A 413 -28.55 -1.63 9.33
C PHE A 413 -28.42 -1.34 7.84
N ARG A 414 -29.45 -1.68 7.08
CA ARG A 414 -29.58 -1.26 5.68
C ARG A 414 -30.46 -0.01 5.64
N CYS A 415 -29.88 1.14 5.33
CA CYS A 415 -30.57 2.42 5.21
C CYS A 415 -30.96 2.66 3.74
N PRO A 416 -32.24 2.64 3.38
CA PRO A 416 -32.73 2.96 2.05
C PRO A 416 -32.61 4.46 1.78
N ILE A 417 -31.97 4.82 0.66
CA ILE A 417 -31.78 6.21 0.23
C ILE A 417 -32.46 6.35 -1.13
N GLN A 418 -33.33 7.34 -1.28
CA GLN A 418 -34.01 7.60 -2.54
C GLN A 418 -33.34 8.78 -3.25
N GLU A 419 -32.75 8.55 -4.42
CA GLU A 419 -32.16 9.61 -5.24
C GLU A 419 -33.24 10.55 -5.83
N LYS A 420 -32.84 11.76 -6.21
CA LYS A 420 -33.73 12.75 -6.86
C LYS A 420 -34.36 12.26 -8.17
N ASN A 421 -33.74 11.27 -8.82
CA ASN A 421 -34.22 10.62 -10.05
C ASN A 421 -35.22 9.45 -9.78
N GLY A 422 -35.55 9.18 -8.51
CA GLY A 422 -36.45 8.10 -8.10
C GLY A 422 -35.79 6.72 -7.88
N LYS A 423 -34.48 6.58 -8.13
CA LYS A 423 -33.74 5.32 -7.92
C LYS A 423 -33.55 5.03 -6.43
N GLN A 424 -33.86 3.80 -6.03
CA GLN A 424 -33.67 3.32 -4.67
C GLN A 424 -32.25 2.75 -4.49
N LEU A 425 -31.46 3.38 -3.63
CA LEU A 425 -30.15 2.91 -3.20
C LEU A 425 -30.21 2.42 -1.75
N TYR A 426 -29.18 1.70 -1.34
CA TYR A 426 -29.04 1.20 0.02
C TYR A 426 -27.64 1.48 0.52
N ALA A 427 -27.54 2.12 1.68
CA ALA A 427 -26.30 2.20 2.44
C ALA A 427 -26.32 1.13 3.53
N LEU A 428 -25.23 0.38 3.66
CA LEU A 428 -25.03 -0.55 4.77
C LEU A 428 -24.24 0.18 5.86
N LEU A 429 -24.87 0.38 7.02
CA LEU A 429 -24.25 1.00 8.18
C LEU A 429 -24.03 -0.05 9.28
N THR A 430 -22.79 -0.20 9.74
CA THR A 430 -22.50 -0.97 10.96
C THR A 430 -22.86 -0.12 12.19
N ALA A 431 -23.55 -0.71 13.16
CA ALA A 431 -23.91 -0.02 14.39
C ALA A 431 -22.70 0.12 15.33
N PRO A 432 -22.51 1.26 16.01
CA PRO A 432 -21.48 1.42 17.02
C PRO A 432 -21.82 0.63 18.29
N ASN A 433 -20.80 0.33 19.09
CA ASN A 433 -20.98 -0.33 20.39
C ASN A 433 -21.96 0.45 21.27
N GLY A 434 -22.99 -0.24 21.79
CA GLY A 434 -24.03 0.33 22.64
C GLY A 434 -25.31 0.79 21.91
N THR A 435 -25.38 0.63 20.58
CA THR A 435 -26.65 0.78 19.84
C THR A 435 -27.52 -0.49 20.04
N PRO A 436 -28.79 -0.36 20.46
CA PRO A 436 -29.71 -1.48 20.63
C PRO A 436 -29.91 -2.17 19.28
N CYS A 437 -29.55 -3.44 19.19
CA CYS A 437 -29.65 -4.21 17.95
C CYS A 437 -31.02 -4.89 17.80
N ASP A 438 -31.86 -4.87 18.85
CA ASP A 438 -33.23 -5.40 18.91
C ASP A 438 -34.17 -4.41 19.61
N GLU A 439 -35.50 -4.52 19.41
CA GLU A 439 -36.49 -3.66 20.08
C GLU A 439 -36.62 -3.91 21.61
N ASN A 440 -35.89 -4.88 22.16
CA ASN A 440 -36.07 -5.40 23.53
C ASN A 440 -34.82 -5.42 24.43
N ASN A 441 -33.66 -4.93 23.97
CA ASN A 441 -32.45 -4.67 24.78
C ASN A 441 -31.39 -3.97 23.91
#